data_AF-A0A5N8HG98-F1
#
_entry.id   AF-A0A5N8HG98-F1
#
_cell.length_a   1.000
_cell.length_b   1.000
_cell.length_c   1.000
_cell.angle_alpha   90.00
_cell.angle_beta   90.00
_cell.angle_gamma   90.00
#
_symmetry.space_group_name_H-M   'P 1'
#
loop_
_entity.id
_entity.type
_entity.pdbx_description
1 polymer ?
#
loop_
_entity_poly.entity_id
_entity_poly.type
_entity_poly.pdbx_seq_one_letter_code
_entity_poly.pdbx_strand_id
1 'polypeptide(L)' 'MIIPALDLIDGTVVRLHQGDYGKQRDYGNDPLPRLQDYAAQGAEVLHLVDLTGAKDPAKRQIPLI' A
#
# COMPACT_ATOMS: atom_id res chain seq x y z
N MET A 1 14.40 8.56 11.56
CA MET A 1 12.97 8.59 11.16
C MET A 1 12.72 7.37 10.29
N ILE A 2 11.76 6.53 10.67
CA ILE A 2 11.32 5.36 9.88
C ILE A 2 9.95 5.72 9.31
N ILE A 3 9.75 5.45 8.01
CA ILE A 3 8.47 5.67 7.34
C ILE A 3 7.99 4.31 6.80
N PRO A 4 7.08 3.63 7.50
CA PRO A 4 6.47 2.40 7.01
C PRO A 4 5.71 2.67 5.69
N ALA A 5 5.79 1.74 4.75
CA ALA A 5 5.19 1.87 3.43
C ALA A 5 4.23 0.70 3.14
N LEU A 6 3.06 1.01 2.57
CA LEU A 6 2.16 0.03 1.98
C LEU A 6 1.92 0.37 0.51
N ASP A 7 2.08 -0.64 -0.35
CA ASP A 7 1.74 -0.55 -1.77
C ASP A 7 0.39 -1.26 -1.99
N LEU A 8 -0.55 -0.61 -2.69
CA LEU A 8 -1.91 -1.11 -2.89
C LEU A 8 -2.22 -1.38 -4.37
N ILE A 9 -2.69 -2.58 -4.68
CA ILE A 9 -3.33 -2.92 -5.95
C ILE A 9 -4.74 -3.44 -5.65
N ASP A 10 -5.75 -2.76 -6.17
CA ASP A 10 -7.17 -3.15 -6.09
C ASP A 10 -7.62 -3.51 -4.66
N GLY A 11 -7.24 -2.69 -3.67
CA GLY A 11 -7.51 -2.86 -2.25
C GLY A 11 -6.58 -3.82 -1.51
N THR A 12 -5.69 -4.49 -2.23
CA THR A 12 -4.80 -5.51 -1.68
C THR A 12 -3.42 -4.93 -1.40
N VAL A 13 -2.89 -5.22 -0.22
CA VAL A 13 -1.51 -4.90 0.15
C VAL A 13 -0.58 -5.85 -0.59
N VAL A 14 0.30 -5.29 -1.40
CA VAL A 14 1.22 -6.06 -2.23
C VAL A 14 2.65 -5.57 -2.09
N ARG A 15 3.59 -6.39 -2.56
CA ARG A 15 4.96 -5.96 -2.85
C ARG A 15 5.35 -6.40 -4.26
N LEU A 16 5.83 -5.46 -5.07
CA LEU A 16 6.36 -5.77 -6.40
C LEU A 16 7.88 -6.00 -6.33
N HIS A 17 8.36 -7.07 -6.97
CA HIS A 17 9.80 -7.24 -7.17
C HIS A 17 10.28 -6.24 -8.24
N GLN A 18 11.08 -5.25 -7.83
CA GLN A 18 11.61 -4.21 -8.72
C GLN A 18 10.52 -3.45 -9.52
N GLY A 19 9.32 -3.30 -8.96
CA GLY A 19 8.20 -2.61 -9.62
C GLY A 19 7.50 -3.42 -10.72
N ASP A 20 7.85 -4.70 -10.89
CA ASP A 20 7.21 -5.57 -11.88
C ASP A 20 5.85 -6.08 -11.37
N TYR A 21 4.76 -5.61 -12.00
CA TYR A 21 3.39 -6.03 -11.71
C TYR A 21 3.15 -7.53 -11.95
N GLY A 22 3.96 -8.19 -12.79
CA GLY A 22 3.91 -9.63 -12.99
C GLY A 22 4.57 -10.43 -11.86
N LYS A 23 5.32 -9.76 -10.97
CA LYS A 23 6.04 -10.37 -9.84
C LYS A 23 5.59 -9.77 -8.52
N GLN A 24 4.29 -9.88 -8.26
CA GLN A 24 3.68 -9.41 -7.01
C GLN A 24 3.67 -10.49 -5.93
N ARG A 25 3.78 -10.06 -4.68
CA ARG A 25 3.49 -10.86 -3.50
C ARG A 25 2.36 -10.21 -2.70
N ASP A 26 1.36 -11.02 -2.35
CA ASP A 26 0.15 -10.62 -1.61
C ASP A 26 0.38 -10.70 -0.10
N TYR A 27 -0.14 -9.71 0.64
CA TYR A 27 -0.06 -9.58 2.10
C TYR A 27 -1.43 -9.39 2.78
N GLY A 28 -2.53 -9.57 2.04
CA GLY A 28 -3.91 -9.42 2.51
C GLY A 28 -4.61 -8.17 1.95
N ASN A 29 -5.94 -8.17 2.06
CA ASN A 29 -6.84 -7.15 1.52
C ASN A 29 -7.35 -6.13 2.55
N ASP A 30 -6.79 -6.13 3.76
CA ASP A 30 -7.13 -5.16 4.80
C ASP A 30 -5.88 -4.37 5.22
N PRO A 31 -5.64 -3.19 4.60
CA PRO A 31 -4.50 -2.35 4.93
C PRO A 31 -4.64 -1.66 6.28
N LEU A 32 -5.86 -1.48 6.79
CA LEU A 32 -6.14 -0.62 7.95
C LEU A 32 -5.50 -1.15 9.25
N PRO A 33 -5.61 -2.46 9.60
CA PRO A 33 -4.93 -3.01 10.78
C PRO A 33 -3.41 -2.82 10.72
N ARG A 34 -2.79 -2.98 9.55
CA ARG A 34 -1.33 -2.80 9.40
C ARG A 34 -0.92 -1.36 9.65
N LEU A 35 -1.68 -0.39 9.13
CA LEU A 35 -1.40 1.03 9.37
C LEU A 35 -1.60 1.40 10.84
N GLN A 36 -2.64 0.87 11.49
CA GLN A 36 -2.88 1.05 12.92
C GLN A 36 -1.75 0.46 13.77
N ASP A 37 -1.25 -0.73 13.43
CA ASP A 37 -0.11 -1.36 14.11
C ASP A 37 1.16 -0.52 13.98
N TYR A 38 1.41 0.06 12.80
CA TYR A 38 2.55 0.96 12.59
C TYR A 38 2.43 2.24 13.41
N ALA A 39 1.25 2.85 13.44
CA ALA A 39 0.99 4.02 14.28
C ALA A 39 1.16 3.69 15.77
N ALA A 40 0.67 2.54 16.23
CA ALA A 40 0.81 2.05 17.60
C ALA A 40 2.28 1.79 18.00
N GLN A 41 3.13 1.44 17.03
CA GLN A 41 4.58 1.28 17.21
C GLN A 41 5.36 2.60 17.18
N GLY A 42 4.67 3.74 17.03
CA GLY A 42 5.26 5.08 17.07
C GLY A 42 5.61 5.66 15.70
N ALA A 43 5.07 5.12 14.60
CA ALA A 43 5.21 5.75 13.30
C ALA A 43 4.35 7.02 13.23
N GLU A 44 4.99 8.18 13.09
CA GLU A 44 4.31 9.47 12.93
C GLU A 44 3.93 9.77 11.47
N VAL A 45 4.61 9.12 10.52
CA VAL A 45 4.40 9.28 9.08
C VAL A 45 4.29 7.92 8.44
N LEU A 46 3.30 7.76 7.57
CA LEU A 46 3.04 6.55 6.78
C LEU A 46 3.14 6.90 5.30
N HIS A 47 3.73 6.00 4.52
CA HIS A 47 3.80 6.12 3.06
C HIS A 47 2.82 5.14 2.42
N LEU A 48 1.96 5.65 1.55
CA LEU A 48 0.97 4.83 0.85
C LEU A 48 1.14 5.04 -0.65
N VAL A 49 1.21 3.94 -1.41
CA VAL A 49 1.35 3.97 -2.86
C VAL A 49 0.15 3.29 -3.50
N ASP A 50 -0.63 4.06 -4.24
CA ASP A 50 -1.70 3.55 -5.08
C ASP A 50 -1.11 3.06 -6.41
N LEU A 51 -0.79 1.76 -6.49
CA LEU A 51 -0.22 1.16 -7.71
C LEU A 51 -1.27 0.97 -8.80
N THR A 52 -2.55 0.75 -8.46
CA THR A 52 -3.64 0.73 -9.46
C THR A 52 -3.73 2.09 -10.16
N GLY A 53 -3.74 3.18 -9.40
CA GLY A 53 -3.75 4.56 -9.89
C GLY A 53 -2.45 4.96 -10.59
N ALA A 54 -1.29 4.47 -10.13
CA ALA A 54 -0.01 4.70 -10.80
C ALA A 54 0.05 4.04 -12.18
N LYS A 55 -0.62 2.89 -12.36
CA LYS A 55 -0.74 2.20 -13.65
C LYS A 55 -1.82 2.81 -14.55
N ASP A 56 -2.94 3.21 -13.97
CA ASP A 56 -4.06 3.85 -14.66
C ASP A 56 -4.66 4.96 -13.78
N PRO A 57 -4.41 6.25 -14.08
CA PRO A 57 -4.91 7.36 -13.28
C PRO A 57 -6.44 7.42 -13.15
N ALA A 58 -7.19 6.81 -14.07
CA ALA A 58 -8.65 6.73 -13.98
C ALA A 58 -9.13 5.74 -12.90
N LYS A 59 -8.25 4.84 -12.43
CA LYS A 59 -8.54 3.80 -11.44
C LYS A 59 -7.91 4.07 -10.08
N ARG A 60 -7.68 5.35 -9.76
CA ARG A 60 -7.19 5.73 -8.44
C ARG A 60 -8.11 5.25 -7.33
N GLN A 61 -7.50 4.70 -6.29
CA GLN A 61 -8.16 4.05 -5.16
C GLN A 61 -8.58 5.06 -4.08
N ILE A 62 -9.15 6.21 -4.48
CA ILE A 62 -9.51 7.31 -3.56
C ILE A 62 -10.42 6.84 -2.40
N PRO A 63 -11.42 5.96 -2.59
CA PRO A 63 -12.26 5.53 -1.46
C PRO A 63 -11.52 4.76 -0.36
N LEU A 64 -10.32 4.25 -0.64
CA LEU A 64 -9.48 3.51 0.31
C LEU A 64 -8.48 4.41 1.06
N ILE A 65 -8.34 5.68 0.66
CA ILE A 65 -7.35 6.65 1.18
C ILE A 65 -8.08 7.83 1.83
#